data_AF-A0AAN8AEM2-F1
#
_entry.id   AF-A0AAN8AEM2-F1
#
_cell.length_a   1.000
_cell.length_b   1.000
_cell.length_c   1.000
_cell.angle_alpha   90.00
_cell.angle_beta   90.00
_cell.angle_gamma   90.00
#
_symmetry.space_group_name_H-M   'P 1'
#
loop_
_entity.id
_entity.type
_entity.pdbx_description
1 polymer ?
#
loop_
_entity_poly.entity_id
_entity_poly.type
_entity_poly.pdbx_seq_one_letter_code
_entity_poly.pdbx_strand_id
1 'polypeptide(L)' 'MSMLAEPRRKQKWSIDPRNSAWSKDESKFGQKMLERMGWSKGKGLGRTQQGSTDHIKVKVKNDHYGLGTTCQL' A
#
# COMPACT_ATOMS: atom_id res chain seq x y z
N MET A 1 -18.57 3.14 44.56
CA MET A 1 -18.48 3.60 43.16
C MET A 1 -17.05 3.34 42.67
N SER A 2 -16.82 2.17 42.06
CA SER A 2 -15.50 1.79 41.53
C SER A 2 -15.49 1.99 40.01
N MET A 3 -14.48 2.70 39.53
CA MET A 3 -14.40 3.24 38.18
C MET A 3 -14.53 2.19 37.06
N LEU A 4 -15.31 2.56 36.04
CA LEU A 4 -15.46 1.95 34.73
C LEU A 4 -14.16 2.06 33.89
N ALA A 5 -13.06 1.46 34.32
CA ALA A 5 -11.85 1.41 33.50
C ALA A 5 -11.74 0.04 32.84
N GLU A 6 -12.01 -0.01 31.53
CA GLU A 6 -11.89 -1.21 30.71
C GLU A 6 -10.45 -1.79 30.79
N PRO A 7 -10.25 -3.12 30.86
CA PRO A 7 -8.93 -3.71 30.96
C PRO A 7 -8.02 -3.27 29.81
N ARG A 8 -6.83 -2.75 30.15
CA ARG A 8 -5.89 -2.18 29.19
C ARG A 8 -5.41 -3.25 28.18
N ARG A 9 -6.05 -3.31 27.01
CA ARG A 9 -5.72 -4.28 25.95
C ARG A 9 -4.43 -3.87 25.24
N LYS A 10 -3.35 -4.60 25.46
CA LYS A 10 -2.10 -4.43 24.70
C LYS A 10 -2.32 -4.92 23.26
N GLN A 11 -2.54 -3.98 22.35
CA GLN A 11 -2.59 -4.26 20.92
C GLN A 11 -1.18 -4.56 20.42
N LYS A 12 -0.91 -5.82 20.05
CA LYS A 12 0.35 -6.19 19.39
C LYS A 12 0.27 -5.72 17.95
N TRP A 13 0.91 -4.61 17.63
CA TRP A 13 0.99 -4.15 16.25
C TRP A 13 1.81 -5.15 15.42
N SER A 14 1.34 -5.42 14.20
CA SER A 14 2.09 -6.21 13.22
C SER A 14 3.43 -5.53 12.92
N ILE A 15 4.44 -6.31 12.52
CA ILE A 15 5.80 -5.84 12.21
C ILE A 15 5.79 -4.74 11.13
N ASP A 16 4.75 -4.70 10.29
CA ASP A 16 4.50 -3.62 9.34
C ASP A 16 3.00 -3.29 9.29
N PRO A 17 2.53 -2.33 10.10
CA PRO A 17 1.11 -1.96 10.16
C PRO A 17 0.62 -1.26 8.89
N ARG A 18 1.52 -0.83 7.99
CA ARG A 18 1.17 -0.17 6.72
C ARG A 18 1.41 -1.04 5.50
N ASN A 19 1.90 -2.28 5.69
CA ASN A 19 2.28 -3.19 4.62
C ASN A 19 3.07 -2.47 3.49
N SER A 20 4.12 -1.73 3.88
CA SER A 20 4.99 -0.95 2.98
C SER A 20 6.38 -1.57 2.79
N ALA A 21 6.71 -2.63 3.53
CA ALA A 21 7.99 -3.32 3.46
C ALA A 21 8.25 -3.86 2.06
N TRP A 22 7.24 -4.46 1.42
CA TRP A 22 7.38 -5.01 0.08
C TRP A 22 7.58 -3.94 -1.00
N SER A 23 7.05 -2.72 -0.83
CA SER A 23 7.19 -1.63 -1.81
C SER A 23 8.48 -0.81 -1.62
N LYS A 24 9.04 -0.84 -0.41
CA LYS A 24 10.30 -0.18 -0.05
C LYS A 24 11.53 -1.08 -0.17
N ASP A 25 11.32 -2.38 -0.36
CA ASP A 25 12.40 -3.34 -0.51
C ASP A 25 13.04 -3.21 -1.89
N GLU A 26 14.22 -2.58 -1.90
CA GLU A 26 15.02 -2.35 -3.11
C GLU A 26 15.82 -3.59 -3.56
N SER A 27 15.87 -4.64 -2.74
CA SER A 27 16.72 -5.80 -2.99
C SER A 27 16.09 -6.87 -3.90
N LYS A 28 14.83 -6.65 -4.29
CA LYS A 28 14.02 -7.62 -5.05
C LYS A 28 14.58 -7.91 -6.43
N PHE A 29 14.45 -9.17 -6.83
CA PHE A 29 14.86 -9.66 -8.15
C PHE A 29 14.33 -8.79 -9.29
N GLY A 30 13.03 -8.44 -9.26
CA GLY A 30 12.40 -7.62 -10.30
C GLY A 30 12.99 -6.21 -10.39
N GLN A 31 13.35 -5.59 -9.27
CA GLN A 31 13.97 -4.26 -9.27
C GLN A 31 15.38 -4.31 -9.86
N LYS A 32 16.21 -5.26 -9.42
CA LYS A 32 17.56 -5.45 -9.98
C LYS A 32 17.53 -5.73 -11.48
N MET A 33 16.54 -6.51 -11.95
CA MET A 33 16.36 -6.78 -13.37
C MET A 33 16.00 -5.50 -14.14
N LEU A 34 15.08 -4.68 -13.64
CA LEU A 34 14.70 -3.42 -14.27
C LEU A 34 15.89 -2.44 -14.33
N GLU A 35 16.65 -2.33 -13.25
CA GLU A 35 17.86 -1.50 -13.18
C GLU A 35 18.90 -1.92 -14.22
N ARG A 36 19.11 -3.23 -14.40
CA ARG A 36 20.00 -3.76 -15.45
C ARG A 36 19.53 -3.44 -16.87
N MET A 37 18.22 -3.25 -17.06
CA MET A 37 17.63 -2.85 -18.35
C MET A 37 17.58 -1.33 -18.54
N GLY A 38 18.21 -0.55 -17.65
CA GLY A 38 18.33 0.91 -17.74
C GLY A 38 17.15 1.69 -17.12
N TRP A 39 16.26 1.02 -16.40
CA TRP A 39 15.22 1.69 -15.62
C TRP A 39 15.79 2.19 -14.28
N SER A 40 15.32 3.33 -13.79
CA SER A 40 15.76 3.89 -12.51
C SER A 40 14.56 4.21 -11.63
N LYS A 41 14.68 3.97 -10.32
CA LYS A 41 13.63 4.24 -9.35
C LYS A 41 13.07 5.67 -9.48
N GLY A 42 11.74 5.78 -9.54
CA GLY A 42 11.03 7.05 -9.69
C GLY A 42 10.80 7.50 -11.14
N LYS A 43 11.34 6.78 -12.14
CA LYS A 43 11.03 7.05 -13.55
C LYS A 43 9.92 6.13 -14.06
N GLY A 44 9.06 6.67 -14.91
CA GLY A 44 8.07 5.89 -15.63
C GLY A 44 8.70 4.91 -16.61
N LEU A 45 7.97 3.85 -16.95
CA LEU A 45 8.39 2.88 -17.96
C LEU A 45 8.12 3.40 -19.39
N GLY A 46 8.84 2.86 -20.36
CA GLY A 46 8.70 3.19 -21.79
C GLY A 46 9.80 4.13 -22.33
N ARG A 47 9.84 4.27 -23.66
CA ARG A 47 10.89 5.03 -24.38
C ARG A 47 11.05 6.47 -23.89
N THR A 48 9.95 7.10 -23.53
CA THR A 48 9.84 8.51 -23.08
C THR A 48 9.49 8.61 -21.60
N GLN A 49 9.57 7.51 -20.83
CA GLN A 49 9.23 7.48 -19.40
C GLN A 49 7.77 7.86 -19.07
N GLN A 50 6.86 7.65 -20.02
CA GLN A 50 5.44 7.98 -19.91
C GLN A 50 4.61 7.06 -18.98
N GLY A 51 5.15 5.91 -18.59
CA GLY A 51 4.44 4.95 -17.74
C GLY A 51 4.26 5.49 -16.32
N SER A 52 3.18 5.08 -15.65
CA SER A 52 2.91 5.47 -14.27
C SER A 52 4.05 5.05 -13.32
N THR A 53 4.46 5.97 -12.46
CA THR A 53 5.45 5.74 -11.40
C THR A 53 4.89 4.98 -10.21
N ASP A 54 3.56 5.02 -10.04
CA ASP A 54 2.84 4.38 -8.96
C ASP A 54 2.06 3.16 -9.45
N HIS A 55 1.90 2.20 -8.55
CA HIS A 55 1.04 1.04 -8.75
C HIS A 55 -0.43 1.45 -8.77
N ILE A 56 -1.23 0.74 -9.57
CA ILE A 56 -2.68 0.95 -9.63
C ILE A 56 -3.27 0.57 -8.27
N LYS A 57 -3.90 1.54 -7.61
CA LYS A 57 -4.59 1.33 -6.34
C LYS A 57 -6.00 0.82 -6.63
N VAL A 58 -6.26 -0.42 -6.26
CA VAL A 58 -7.62 -0.96 -6.31
C VAL A 58 -8.34 -0.56 -5.02
N LYS A 59 -9.45 0.16 -5.16
CA LYS A 59 -10.40 0.34 -4.05
C LYS A 59 -11.23 -0.92 -3.94
N VAL A 60 -10.92 -1.74 -2.95
CA VAL A 60 -11.75 -2.90 -2.62
C VAL A 60 -13.00 -2.39 -1.92
N LYS A 61 -14.17 -2.71 -2.48
CA LYS A 61 -15.45 -2.40 -1.87
C LYS A 61 -15.87 -3.57 -0.98
N ASN A 62 -15.88 -3.34 0.32
CA ASN A 62 -16.32 -4.33 1.31
C ASN A 62 -17.77 -4.10 1.79
N ASP A 63 -18.50 -3.18 1.16
CA ASP A 63 -19.84 -2.79 1.58
C ASP A 63 -20.91 -3.45 0.71
N HIS A 64 -22.07 -3.74 1.29
CA HIS A 64 -23.21 -4.37 0.61
C HIS A 64 -23.99 -3.41 -0.31
N TYR A 65 -23.64 -2.13 -0.37
CA TYR A 65 -24.34 -1.14 -1.19
C TYR A 65 -24.07 -1.34 -2.70
N GLY A 66 -24.95 -0.83 -3.57
CA GLY A 66 -24.78 -0.90 -5.03
C GLY A 66 -23.54 -0.14 -5.53
N LEU A 67 -22.91 -0.57 -6.63
CA LEU A 67 -21.75 0.12 -7.23
C LEU A 67 -22.10 1.60 -7.52
N GLY A 68 -21.17 2.52 -7.23
CA GLY A 68 -21.37 3.96 -7.40
C GLY A 68 -21.93 4.71 -6.19
N THR A 69 -22.40 4.01 -5.15
CA THR A 69 -22.73 4.66 -3.86
C THR A 69 -21.45 4.93 -3.07
N THR A 70 -21.13 6.21 -2.89
CA THR A 70 -20.15 6.66 -1.90
C THR A 70 -20.92 7.09 -0.66
N CYS A 71 -20.71 6.41 0.47
CA CYS A 71 -21.22 6.93 1.75
C CYS A 71 -20.46 8.24 2.03
N GLN A 72 -21.07 9.38 1.71
CA GLN A 72 -20.58 10.70 2.07
C GLN A 72 -21.09 11.01 3.47
N LEU A 73 -20.17 10.99 4.44
CA LEU A 73 -20.26 11.69 5.71
C LEU A 73 -18.91 12.35 5.98
#